data_AF-A0A953QF04-F1
#
_entry.id   AF-A0A953QF04-F1
#
_cell.length_a   1.000
_cell.length_b   1.000
_cell.length_c   1.000
_cell.angle_alpha   90.00
_cell.angle_beta   90.00
_cell.angle_gamma   90.00
#
_symmetry.space_group_name_H-M   'P 1'
#
loop_
_entity.id
_entity.type
_entity.pdbx_description
1 polymer ?
#
loop_
_entity_poly.entity_id
_entity_poly.type
_entity_poly.pdbx_seq_one_letter_code
_entity_poly.pdbx_strand_id
1 'polypeptide(L)' 'MEHMPSKNVEVEGKVLAYLVDEKKDETLIEIPGQAVVGGLRTWVPKTIIEPIRASA' A
#
# COMPACT_ATOMS: atom_id res chain seq x y z
N MET A 1 7.11 10.54 -23.71
CA MET A 1 7.93 9.33 -23.49
C MET A 1 7.64 8.87 -22.06
N GLU A 2 6.72 7.92 -21.91
CA GLU A 2 6.42 7.31 -20.61
C GLU A 2 7.67 6.55 -20.14
N HIS A 3 8.24 6.96 -19.02
CA HIS A 3 9.36 6.26 -18.41
C HIS A 3 8.81 4.98 -17.78
N MET A 4 8.93 3.85 -18.49
CA MET A 4 8.75 2.55 -17.85
C MET A 4 9.78 2.45 -16.73
N PRO A 5 9.37 2.24 -15.47
CA PRO A 5 10.33 2.07 -14.39
C PRO A 5 11.22 0.87 -14.70
N SER A 6 12.54 1.07 -14.69
CA SER A 6 13.49 -0.03 -14.67
C SER A 6 13.17 -0.91 -13.46
N LYS A 7 13.17 -2.24 -13.63
CA LYS A 7 12.77 -3.18 -12.56
C LYS A 7 13.55 -2.88 -11.27
N ASN A 8 12.84 -2.84 -10.13
CA ASN A 8 13.34 -2.58 -8.77
C ASN A 8 13.82 -1.15 -8.46
N VAL A 9 13.07 -0.14 -8.89
CA VAL A 9 13.31 1.25 -8.46
C VAL A 9 12.33 1.64 -7.37
N GLU A 10 12.84 2.26 -6.31
CA GLU A 10 12.02 2.91 -5.28
C GLU A 10 11.46 4.22 -5.84
N VAL A 11 10.16 4.45 -5.63
CA VAL A 11 9.47 5.65 -6.10
C VAL A 11 8.70 6.30 -4.95
N GLU A 12 8.74 7.63 -4.89
CA GLU A 12 7.89 8.38 -3.98
C GLU A 12 6.45 8.39 -4.50
N GLY A 13 5.48 8.11 -3.62
CA GLY A 13 4.08 8.10 -3.99
C GLY A 13 3.15 7.63 -2.88
N LYS A 14 1.84 7.68 -3.16
CA LYS A 14 0.79 7.15 -2.29
C LYS A 14 0.03 6.07 -3.05
N VAL A 15 -0.27 4.96 -2.37
CA VAL A 15 -1.12 3.90 -2.89
C VAL A 15 -2.32 3.71 -1.98
N LEU A 16 -3.45 3.34 -2.57
CA LEU A 16 -4.61 2.92 -1.80
C LEU A 16 -4.41 1.46 -1.38
N ALA A 17 -4.62 1.18 -0.11
CA ALA A 17 -4.53 -0.16 0.44
C ALA A 17 -5.69 -0.40 1.42
N TYR A 18 -6.08 -1.66 1.58
CA TYR A 18 -7.05 -2.06 2.58
C TYR A 18 -6.33 -2.34 3.90
N LEU A 19 -6.90 -1.87 5.00
CA LEU A 19 -6.47 -2.26 6.34
C LEU A 19 -7.05 -3.65 6.65
N VAL A 20 -6.19 -4.58 7.05
CA VAL A 20 -6.57 -5.98 7.34
C VAL A 20 -6.49 -6.27 8.84
N ASP A 21 -5.42 -5.80 9.51
CA ASP A 21 -5.19 -6.02 10.95
C ASP A 21 -4.26 -4.94 11.54
N GLU A 22 -4.22 -4.81 12.87
CA GLU A 22 -3.40 -3.83 13.58
C GLU A 22 -2.68 -4.41 14.79
N LYS A 23 -1.41 -4.02 14.95
CA LYS A 23 -0.62 -4.20 16.17
C LYS A 23 -0.38 -2.85 16.82
N LYS A 24 0.46 -2.80 17.87
CA LYS A 24 0.83 -1.56 18.55
C LYS A 24 1.48 -0.55 17.61
N ASP A 25 2.51 -0.97 16.86
CA ASP A 25 3.36 -0.08 16.07
C ASP A 25 3.25 -0.31 14.55
N GLU A 26 2.56 -1.38 14.14
CA GLU A 26 2.43 -1.79 12.74
C GLU A 26 0.97 -2.04 12.35
N THR A 27 0.69 -1.91 11.06
CA THR A 27 -0.60 -2.25 10.44
C THR A 27 -0.35 -3.25 9.31
N LEU A 28 -1.17 -4.30 9.25
CA LEU A 28 -1.21 -5.20 8.10
C LEU A 28 -2.11 -4.59 7.04
N ILE A 29 -1.53 -4.32 5.87
CA ILE A 29 -2.26 -3.80 4.72
C ILE A 29 -2.30 -4.81 3.58
N GLU A 30 -3.34 -4.71 2.75
CA GLU A 30 -3.43 -5.39 1.46
C GLU A 30 -3.44 -4.35 0.34
N ILE A 31 -2.42 -4.39 -0.51
CA ILE A 31 -2.35 -3.60 -1.74
C ILE A 31 -3.06 -4.43 -2.83
N PRO A 32 -4.15 -3.92 -3.42
CA PRO A 32 -4.86 -4.64 -4.47
C PRO A 32 -3.94 -4.86 -5.68
N GLY A 33 -3.76 -6.13 -6.05
CA GLY A 33 -2.99 -6.55 -7.23
C GLY A 33 -3.89 -7.06 -8.35
N GLN A 34 -3.32 -7.30 -9.53
CA GLN A 34 -4.05 -7.97 -10.60
C GLN A 34 -4.35 -9.43 -10.24
N ALA A 35 -5.54 -9.91 -10.64
CA ALA A 35 -6.23 -11.12 -10.18
C ALA A 35 -5.46 -12.46 -10.24
N VAL A 36 -4.29 -12.53 -10.88
CA VAL A 36 -3.53 -13.78 -11.07
C VAL A 36 -2.60 -14.09 -9.89
N VAL A 37 -2.25 -13.07 -9.10
CA VAL A 37 -1.44 -13.19 -7.89
C VAL A 37 -2.20 -12.39 -6.84
N GLY A 38 -2.82 -13.07 -5.86
CA GLY A 38 -3.61 -12.39 -4.82
C GLY A 38 -2.93 -11.14 -4.27
N GLY A 39 -3.71 -10.15 -3.84
CA GLY A 39 -3.20 -8.85 -3.36
C GLY A 39 -1.99 -8.98 -2.44
N LEU A 40 -1.05 -8.05 -2.54
CA LEU A 40 0.16 -8.07 -1.74
C LEU A 40 -0.18 -7.68 -0.30
N ARG A 41 0.00 -8.60 0.64
CA ARG A 41 -0.12 -8.33 2.07
C ARG A 41 1.23 -8.07 2.71
N THR A 42 1.33 -7.01 3.47
CA THR A 42 2.56 -6.67 4.21
C THR A 42 2.27 -5.88 5.47
N TRP A 43 3.12 -6.06 6.49
CA TRP A 43 3.15 -5.18 7.66
C TRP A 43 3.90 -3.89 7.30
N VAL A 44 3.37 -2.76 7.74
CA VAL A 44 4.01 -1.45 7.60
C VAL A 44 3.92 -0.66 8.90
N PRO A 45 4.86 0.27 9.17
CA PRO A 45 4.77 1.16 10.31
C PRO A 45 3.51 2.02 10.27
N LYS A 46 2.85 2.22 11.40
CA LYS A 46 1.65 3.10 11.46
C LYS A 46 1.92 4.54 11.04
N THR A 47 3.16 5.00 11.19
CA THR A 47 3.58 6.37 10.87
C THR A 47 3.50 6.71 9.39
N ILE A 48 3.43 5.71 8.49
CA ILE A 48 3.33 5.92 7.04
C ILE A 48 1.90 5.79 6.50
N ILE A 49 0.92 5.50 7.36
CA ILE A 49 -0.48 5.34 6.97
C ILE A 49 -1.23 6.66 7.18
N GLU A 50 -1.92 7.09 6.13
CA GLU A 50 -2.86 8.21 6.19
C GLU A 50 -4.30 7.68 5.97
N PRO A 51 -5.21 7.80 6.96
CA PRO A 51 -6.58 7.33 6.80
C PRO A 51 -7.35 8.20 5.81
N ILE A 52 -8.02 7.56 4.85
CA ILE A 52 -8.87 8.24 3.88
C ILE A 52 -10.14 8.71 4.60
N ARG A 53 -10.27 10.02 4.78
CA ARG A 53 -11.54 10.60 5.24
C ARG A 53 -12.45 10.75 4.04
N ALA A 54 -13.61 10.09 4.09
CA ALA A 54 -14.66 10.38 3.12
C ALA A 54 -15.16 11.81 3.36
N SER A 55 -15.11 12.65 2.33
CA SER A 55 -15.84 13.92 2.34
C SER A 55 -17.33 13.58 2.28
N ALA A 56 -18.05 13.91 3.35
CA ALA A 56 -19.51 13.82 3.41
C ALA A 56 -20.18 14.90 2.56
#